data_AF-A0A7R9T0C7-F1
#
_entry.id   AF-A0A7R9T0C7-F1
#
_cell.length_a   1.000
_cell.length_b   1.000
_cell.length_c   1.000
_cell.angle_alpha   90.00
_cell.angle_beta   90.00
_cell.angle_gamma   90.00
#
_symmetry.space_group_name_H-M   'P 1'
#
loop_
_entity.id
_entity.type
_entity.pdbx_description
1 polymer ?
#
loop_
_entity_poly.entity_id
_entity_poly.type
_entity_poly.pdbx_seq_one_letter_code
_entity_poly.pdbx_strand_id
1 'polypeptide(L)'
;MLTMLVETHACAWDEKTATEAIEGEHWDCARYAARAGALGRDGGALTTAACARKGALDQLRWMRERGVAWDASTCWSACFNGHLHVLIWARENGCPWDTRVVTESAKKGYIGCLTYALDHDAPMPQGGDMKRLIKEVNKQIENENRGNGRNVVDEDARTYEKILKLLEPEDPVMEDLQGVMSFIEELAEHAPEGAYIENCARAQRIWMRLKDVTSKVNERERRRNRRHLRELLNDAPDAAQLRGLNG
;
A
#
# COMPACT_ATOMS: atom_id res chain seq x y z
N MET A 1 -17.50 6.16 -40.01
CA MET A 1 -18.88 5.99 -39.46
C MET A 1 -19.01 6.63 -38.08
N LEU A 2 -18.05 6.40 -37.16
CA LEU A 2 -18.01 7.10 -35.85
C LEU A 2 -17.83 8.63 -35.94
N THR A 3 -17.02 9.14 -36.88
CA THR A 3 -16.86 10.60 -37.10
C THR A 3 -18.16 11.30 -37.51
N MET A 4 -18.99 10.66 -38.35
CA MET A 4 -20.24 11.26 -38.84
C MET A 4 -21.37 11.28 -37.80
N LEU A 5 -21.40 10.35 -36.84
CA LEU A 5 -22.44 10.31 -35.80
C LEU A 5 -22.23 11.35 -34.69
N VAL A 6 -21.00 11.88 -34.57
CA VAL A 6 -20.61 12.80 -33.49
C VAL A 6 -20.70 14.26 -33.94
N GLU A 7 -20.44 14.55 -35.21
CA GLU A 7 -20.68 15.89 -35.79
C GLU A 7 -22.17 16.25 -35.83
N THR A 8 -23.06 15.25 -35.87
CA THR A 8 -24.52 15.45 -35.92
C THR A 8 -25.20 15.49 -34.55
N HIS A 9 -24.56 14.96 -33.50
CA HIS A 9 -25.10 14.93 -32.14
C HIS A 9 -24.08 15.54 -31.18
N ALA A 10 -24.35 16.80 -30.78
CA ALA A 10 -23.55 17.61 -29.85
C ALA A 10 -23.50 17.04 -28.41
N CYS A 11 -23.13 15.77 -28.24
CA CYS A 11 -22.85 15.20 -26.95
C CYS A 11 -21.51 15.75 -26.46
N ALA A 12 -21.53 16.47 -25.33
CA ALA A 12 -20.33 16.88 -24.64
C ALA A 12 -19.59 15.62 -24.19
N TRP A 13 -18.43 15.34 -24.80
CA TRP A 13 -17.56 14.26 -24.39
C TRP A 13 -16.92 14.68 -23.06
N ASP A 14 -17.48 14.23 -21.96
CA ASP A 14 -16.98 14.45 -20.60
C ASP A 14 -16.24 13.21 -20.05
N GLU A 15 -15.59 13.36 -18.90
CA GLU A 15 -14.84 12.27 -18.24
C GLU A 15 -15.72 11.04 -17.97
N LYS A 16 -17.01 11.25 -17.68
CA LYS A 16 -17.98 10.18 -17.46
C LYS A 16 -18.20 9.36 -18.72
N THR A 17 -18.43 10.01 -19.86
CA THR A 17 -18.60 9.34 -21.16
C THR A 17 -17.36 8.54 -21.55
N ALA A 18 -16.16 9.08 -21.29
CA ALA A 18 -14.90 8.37 -21.52
C ALA A 18 -14.77 7.13 -20.61
N THR A 19 -15.20 7.24 -19.36
CA THR A 19 -15.19 6.16 -18.37
C THR A 19 -16.17 5.05 -18.73
N GLU A 20 -17.40 5.40 -19.12
CA GLU A 20 -18.41 4.43 -19.60
C GLU A 20 -17.94 3.69 -20.86
N ALA A 21 -17.26 4.40 -21.78
CA ALA A 21 -16.67 3.77 -22.96
C ALA A 21 -15.58 2.73 -22.59
N ILE A 22 -14.78 2.98 -21.55
CA ILE A 22 -13.78 2.02 -21.04
C ILE A 22 -14.47 0.83 -20.36
N GLU A 23 -15.52 1.08 -19.58
CA GLU A 23 -16.29 0.04 -18.91
C GLU A 23 -16.95 -0.92 -19.91
N GLY A 24 -17.45 -0.38 -21.03
CA GLY A 24 -17.98 -1.13 -22.18
C GLY A 24 -16.92 -1.61 -23.18
N GLU A 25 -15.62 -1.40 -22.91
CA GLU A 25 -14.50 -1.82 -23.77
C GLU A 25 -14.55 -1.22 -25.19
N HIS A 26 -15.21 -0.08 -25.33
CA HIS A 26 -15.26 0.75 -26.53
C HIS A 26 -14.02 1.66 -26.57
N TRP A 27 -12.84 1.06 -26.71
CA TRP A 27 -11.55 1.76 -26.65
C TRP A 27 -11.38 2.87 -27.68
N ASP A 28 -11.99 2.74 -28.85
CA ASP A 28 -11.95 3.78 -29.89
C ASP A 28 -12.76 5.01 -29.49
N CYS A 29 -13.92 4.82 -28.84
CA CYS A 29 -14.71 5.90 -28.27
C CYS A 29 -13.96 6.58 -27.13
N ALA A 30 -13.31 5.81 -26.24
CA ALA A 30 -12.50 6.36 -25.16
C ALA A 30 -11.29 7.17 -25.68
N ARG A 31 -10.60 6.67 -26.70
CA ARG A 31 -9.50 7.39 -27.37
C ARG A 31 -9.98 8.66 -28.06
N TYR A 32 -11.14 8.61 -28.70
CA TYR A 32 -11.74 9.78 -29.34
C TYR A 32 -12.13 10.84 -28.30
N ALA A 33 -12.80 10.44 -27.21
CA ALA A 33 -13.16 11.31 -26.10
C ALA A 33 -11.92 12.03 -25.53
N ALA A 34 -10.88 11.27 -25.24
CA ALA A 34 -9.61 11.80 -24.73
C ALA A 34 -8.95 12.79 -25.71
N ARG A 35 -9.00 12.54 -27.03
CA ARG A 35 -8.49 13.47 -28.06
C ARG A 35 -9.33 14.74 -28.17
N ALA A 36 -10.64 14.64 -27.94
CA ALA A 36 -11.57 15.76 -27.99
C ALA A 36 -11.46 16.70 -26.78
N GLY A 37 -10.54 16.43 -25.84
CA GLY A 37 -10.34 17.24 -24.65
C GLY A 37 -11.24 16.87 -23.47
N ALA A 38 -11.93 15.72 -23.53
CA ALA A 38 -12.76 15.21 -22.42
C ALA A 38 -11.95 14.97 -21.13
N LEU A 39 -10.64 14.78 -21.28
CA LEU A 39 -9.67 14.58 -20.21
C LEU A 39 -8.74 15.80 -20.20
N GLY A 40 -9.11 16.84 -19.46
CA GLY A 40 -8.24 17.99 -19.21
C GLY A 40 -6.99 17.59 -18.43
N ARG A 41 -6.02 18.51 -18.24
CA ARG A 41 -4.79 18.23 -17.46
C ARG A 41 -5.06 17.74 -16.03
N ASP A 42 -6.17 18.19 -15.43
CA ASP A 42 -6.56 17.86 -14.05
C ASP A 42 -7.69 16.82 -13.97
N GLY A 43 -8.17 16.32 -15.13
CA GLY A 43 -9.25 15.35 -15.24
C GLY A 43 -8.77 14.01 -15.78
N GLY A 44 -9.49 12.94 -15.45
CA GLY A 44 -9.23 11.60 -15.98
C GLY A 44 -8.75 10.57 -14.97
N ALA A 45 -8.66 10.91 -13.68
CA ALA A 45 -8.34 9.93 -12.64
C ALA A 45 -9.38 8.78 -12.59
N LEU A 46 -10.65 9.07 -12.87
CA LEU A 46 -11.69 8.03 -12.96
C LEU A 46 -11.49 7.15 -14.18
N THR A 47 -11.07 7.76 -15.29
CA THR A 47 -10.80 7.09 -16.56
C THR A 47 -9.57 6.18 -16.45
N THR A 48 -8.48 6.64 -15.83
CA THR A 48 -7.28 5.82 -15.59
C THR A 48 -7.56 4.70 -14.60
N ALA A 49 -8.36 4.96 -13.56
CA ALA A 49 -8.82 3.94 -12.63
C ALA A 49 -9.67 2.86 -13.32
N ALA A 50 -10.56 3.25 -14.24
CA ALA A 50 -11.35 2.31 -15.02
C ALA A 50 -10.49 1.45 -15.96
N CYS A 51 -9.49 2.04 -16.62
CA CYS A 51 -8.49 1.28 -17.39
C CYS A 51 -7.75 0.28 -16.51
N ALA A 52 -7.29 0.72 -15.34
CA ALA A 52 -6.57 -0.12 -14.40
C ALA A 52 -7.42 -1.27 -13.88
N ARG A 53 -8.70 -1.01 -13.58
CA ARG A 53 -9.69 -2.02 -13.18
C ARG A 53 -9.93 -3.07 -14.26
N LYS A 54 -9.81 -2.71 -15.54
CA LYS A 54 -9.97 -3.63 -16.68
C LYS A 54 -8.68 -4.36 -17.06
N GLY A 55 -7.54 -4.02 -16.47
CA GLY A 55 -6.24 -4.55 -16.90
C GLY A 55 -5.76 -3.95 -18.23
N ALA A 56 -6.33 -2.82 -18.66
CA ALA A 56 -6.11 -2.20 -19.96
C ALA A 56 -4.81 -1.37 -19.98
N LEU A 57 -3.66 -2.06 -19.86
CA LEU A 57 -2.35 -1.42 -19.71
C LEU A 57 -1.97 -0.53 -20.92
N ASP A 58 -2.27 -0.97 -22.14
CA ASP A 58 -1.93 -0.21 -23.35
C ASP A 58 -2.69 1.12 -23.42
N GLN A 59 -3.95 1.11 -22.98
CA GLN A 59 -4.78 2.30 -22.91
C GLN A 59 -4.30 3.23 -21.79
N LEU A 60 -3.91 2.67 -20.64
CA LEU A 60 -3.34 3.44 -19.54
C LEU A 60 -2.02 4.12 -19.95
N ARG A 61 -1.14 3.41 -20.67
CA ARG A 61 0.09 3.96 -21.28
C ARG A 61 -0.22 5.11 -22.23
N TRP A 62 -1.16 4.88 -23.15
CA TRP A 62 -1.57 5.88 -24.13
C TRP A 62 -2.14 7.16 -23.49
N MET A 63 -2.89 7.02 -22.39
CA MET A 63 -3.40 8.15 -21.61
C MET A 63 -2.27 8.88 -20.88
N ARG A 64 -1.30 8.13 -20.33
CA ARG A 64 -0.18 8.72 -19.61
C ARG A 64 0.72 9.57 -20.51
N GLU A 65 0.97 9.13 -21.75
CA GLU A 65 1.71 9.91 -22.76
C GLU A 65 1.06 11.27 -23.06
N ARG A 66 -0.25 11.40 -22.81
CA ARG A 66 -1.04 12.62 -23.05
C ARG A 66 -1.20 13.50 -21.82
N GLY A 67 -0.60 13.10 -20.70
CA GLY A 67 -0.69 13.86 -19.45
C GLY A 67 -2.07 13.78 -18.80
N VAL A 68 -2.85 12.72 -19.07
CA VAL A 68 -4.07 12.45 -18.31
C VAL A 68 -3.70 12.21 -16.85
N ALA A 69 -4.44 12.84 -15.93
CA ALA A 69 -4.19 12.73 -14.51
C ALA A 69 -4.51 11.33 -13.99
N TRP A 70 -3.79 10.91 -12.96
CA TRP A 70 -4.06 9.71 -12.19
C TRP A 70 -3.88 9.98 -10.70
N ASP A 71 -4.42 9.09 -9.87
CA ASP A 71 -4.29 9.15 -8.43
C ASP A 71 -4.23 7.72 -7.82
N ALA A 72 -4.26 7.64 -6.50
CA ALA A 72 -4.18 6.38 -5.77
C ALA A 72 -5.31 5.39 -6.12
N SER A 73 -6.43 5.87 -6.68
CA SER A 73 -7.52 5.01 -7.13
C SER A 73 -7.13 4.15 -8.34
N THR A 74 -6.12 4.58 -9.13
CA THR A 74 -5.60 3.82 -10.26
C THR A 74 -4.89 2.55 -9.79
N CYS A 75 -3.95 2.67 -8.85
CA CYS A 75 -3.29 1.50 -8.23
C CYS A 75 -4.28 0.62 -7.46
N TRP A 76 -5.18 1.23 -6.68
CA TRP A 76 -6.22 0.45 -5.97
C TRP A 76 -7.12 -0.34 -6.94
N SER A 77 -7.52 0.25 -8.06
CA SER A 77 -8.38 -0.41 -9.04
C SER A 77 -7.68 -1.59 -9.74
N ALA A 78 -6.39 -1.47 -10.03
CA ALA A 78 -5.59 -2.60 -10.52
C ALA A 78 -5.61 -3.76 -9.51
N CYS A 79 -5.39 -3.46 -8.22
CA CYS A 79 -5.41 -4.47 -7.16
C CYS A 79 -6.81 -5.05 -6.93
N PHE A 80 -7.87 -4.26 -7.03
CA PHE A 80 -9.25 -4.71 -6.83
C PHE A 80 -9.66 -5.89 -7.74
N ASN A 81 -9.04 -5.98 -8.93
CA ASN A 81 -9.23 -7.05 -9.90
C ASN A 81 -7.97 -7.90 -10.16
N GLY A 82 -6.93 -7.78 -9.33
CA GLY A 82 -5.74 -8.63 -9.40
C GLY A 82 -4.80 -8.36 -10.59
N HIS A 83 -4.86 -7.18 -11.20
CA HIS A 83 -4.03 -6.82 -12.35
C HIS A 83 -2.63 -6.36 -11.92
N LEU A 84 -1.80 -7.28 -11.43
CA LEU A 84 -0.43 -7.01 -10.95
C LEU A 84 0.43 -6.25 -11.99
N HIS A 85 0.40 -6.67 -13.25
CA HIS A 85 1.16 -6.02 -14.33
C HIS A 85 0.81 -4.52 -14.50
N VAL A 86 -0.45 -4.13 -14.25
CA VAL A 86 -0.85 -2.72 -14.25
C VAL A 86 -0.34 -2.00 -13.02
N LEU A 87 -0.42 -2.64 -11.84
CA LEU A 87 0.10 -2.08 -10.59
C LEU A 87 1.60 -1.77 -10.69
N ILE A 88 2.39 -2.74 -11.17
CA ILE A 88 3.84 -2.60 -11.35
C ILE A 88 4.12 -1.39 -12.23
N TRP A 89 3.55 -1.38 -13.44
CA TRP A 89 3.79 -0.29 -14.39
C TRP A 89 3.32 1.08 -13.86
N ALA A 90 2.16 1.15 -13.22
CA ALA A 90 1.65 2.41 -12.65
C ALA A 90 2.61 2.95 -11.59
N ARG A 91 3.13 2.09 -10.70
CA ARG A 91 4.08 2.48 -9.66
C ARG A 91 5.43 2.91 -10.20
N GLU A 92 5.99 2.17 -11.15
CA GLU A 92 7.25 2.54 -11.83
C GLU A 92 7.17 3.89 -12.55
N ASN A 93 5.97 4.31 -12.96
CA ASN A 93 5.75 5.59 -13.64
C ASN A 93 5.31 6.72 -12.69
N GLY A 94 5.31 6.49 -11.37
CA GLY A 94 5.03 7.51 -10.36
C GLY A 94 3.54 7.73 -10.06
N CYS A 95 2.67 6.76 -10.37
CA CYS A 95 1.30 6.79 -9.87
C CYS A 95 1.30 6.65 -8.33
N PRO A 96 0.65 7.54 -7.58
CA PRO A 96 0.55 7.40 -6.14
C PRO A 96 -0.27 6.15 -5.76
N TRP A 97 -0.11 5.70 -4.52
CA TRP A 97 -0.90 4.63 -3.92
C TRP A 97 -1.17 4.94 -2.45
N ASP A 98 -2.12 4.25 -1.85
CA ASP A 98 -2.47 4.38 -0.44
C ASP A 98 -2.72 3.01 0.20
N THR A 99 -3.10 3.03 1.47
CA THR A 99 -3.32 1.83 2.28
C THR A 99 -4.37 0.87 1.68
N ARG A 100 -5.24 1.35 0.79
CA ARG A 100 -6.28 0.52 0.17
C ARG A 100 -5.69 -0.56 -0.72
N VAL A 101 -4.51 -0.34 -1.30
CA VAL A 101 -3.80 -1.32 -2.13
C VAL A 101 -3.52 -2.59 -1.33
N VAL A 102 -2.94 -2.45 -0.13
CA VAL A 102 -2.59 -3.58 0.74
C VAL A 102 -3.85 -4.26 1.28
N THR A 103 -4.83 -3.48 1.76
CA THR A 103 -6.05 -4.06 2.34
C THR A 103 -6.91 -4.79 1.31
N GLU A 104 -7.04 -4.26 0.09
CA GLU A 104 -7.87 -4.88 -0.95
C GLU A 104 -7.20 -6.14 -1.50
N SER A 105 -5.87 -6.10 -1.70
CA SER A 105 -5.11 -7.27 -2.17
C SER A 105 -5.23 -8.44 -1.19
N ALA A 106 -5.09 -8.19 0.11
CA ALA A 106 -5.26 -9.22 1.15
C ALA A 106 -6.71 -9.75 1.22
N LYS A 107 -7.70 -8.86 1.17
CA LYS A 107 -9.12 -9.23 1.22
C LYS A 107 -9.56 -10.10 0.03
N LYS A 108 -9.04 -9.81 -1.16
CA LYS A 108 -9.37 -10.51 -2.41
C LYS A 108 -8.52 -11.76 -2.65
N GLY A 109 -7.41 -11.91 -1.92
CA GLY A 109 -6.48 -13.02 -2.10
C GLY A 109 -5.50 -12.83 -3.27
N TYR A 110 -5.30 -11.58 -3.73
CA TYR A 110 -4.36 -11.30 -4.82
C TYR A 110 -2.93 -11.20 -4.29
N ILE A 111 -2.33 -12.34 -4.02
CA ILE A 111 -1.04 -12.45 -3.33
C ILE A 111 0.09 -11.69 -4.04
N GLY A 112 0.14 -11.72 -5.38
CA GLY A 112 1.15 -11.00 -6.14
C GLY A 112 1.05 -9.48 -6.01
N CYS A 113 -0.17 -8.93 -5.93
CA CYS A 113 -0.37 -7.50 -5.66
C CYS A 113 0.01 -7.14 -4.22
N LEU A 114 -0.27 -8.04 -3.27
CA LEU A 114 0.07 -7.86 -1.86
C LEU A 114 1.58 -7.89 -1.63
N THR A 115 2.29 -8.89 -2.17
CA THR A 115 3.76 -9.00 -2.04
C THR A 115 4.43 -7.80 -2.68
N TYR A 116 4.07 -7.45 -3.92
CA TYR A 116 4.62 -6.27 -4.59
C TYR A 116 4.39 -4.98 -3.80
N ALA A 117 3.21 -4.81 -3.20
CA ALA A 117 2.95 -3.63 -2.38
C ALA A 117 3.84 -3.58 -1.12
N LEU A 118 4.02 -4.71 -0.44
CA LEU A 118 4.85 -4.80 0.76
C LEU A 118 6.35 -4.63 0.44
N ASP A 119 6.83 -5.19 -0.67
CA ASP A 119 8.24 -5.11 -1.09
C ASP A 119 8.68 -3.71 -1.54
N HIS A 120 7.73 -2.82 -1.80
CA HIS A 120 7.97 -1.47 -2.33
C HIS A 120 7.49 -0.35 -1.39
N ASP A 121 7.37 -0.63 -0.10
CA ASP A 121 7.02 0.33 0.96
C ASP A 121 5.63 0.97 0.79
N ALA A 122 4.62 0.17 0.41
CA ALA A 122 3.26 0.66 0.37
C ALA A 122 2.80 1.16 1.76
N PRO A 123 2.03 2.26 1.83
CA PRO A 123 1.50 2.76 3.08
C PRO A 123 0.68 1.68 3.80
N MET A 124 0.97 1.48 5.09
CA MET A 124 0.27 0.47 5.90
C MET A 124 -0.92 1.07 6.66
N PRO A 125 -2.05 0.34 6.76
CA PRO A 125 -3.18 0.77 7.58
C PRO A 125 -2.80 0.81 9.06
N GLN A 126 -3.50 1.63 9.85
CA GLN A 126 -3.23 1.81 11.28
C GLN A 126 -4.43 1.40 12.14
N GLY A 127 -4.20 1.21 13.45
CA GLY A 127 -5.25 0.98 14.43
C GLY A 127 -6.17 -0.20 14.09
N GLY A 128 -7.48 0.06 14.02
CA GLY A 128 -8.49 -0.96 13.72
C GLY A 128 -8.37 -1.58 12.32
N ASP A 129 -7.89 -0.82 11.34
CA ASP A 129 -7.75 -1.31 9.96
C ASP A 129 -6.54 -2.23 9.80
N MET A 130 -5.49 -2.06 10.61
CA MET A 130 -4.39 -3.03 10.70
C MET A 130 -4.88 -4.39 11.21
N LYS A 131 -5.74 -4.40 12.26
CA LYS A 131 -6.32 -5.64 12.79
C LYS A 131 -7.20 -6.34 11.75
N ARG A 132 -7.92 -5.57 10.91
CA ARG A 132 -8.71 -6.12 9.80
C ARG A 132 -7.81 -6.74 8.74
N LEU A 133 -6.73 -6.08 8.36
CA LEU A 133 -5.75 -6.61 7.40
C LEU A 133 -5.21 -7.98 7.86
N ILE A 134 -4.72 -8.06 9.09
CA ILE A 134 -4.23 -9.30 9.70
C ILE A 134 -5.30 -10.40 9.68
N LYS A 135 -6.55 -10.06 10.00
CA LYS A 135 -7.67 -11.00 9.97
C LYS A 135 -7.93 -11.52 8.55
N GLU A 136 -7.88 -10.66 7.53
CA GLU A 136 -8.06 -11.09 6.14
C GLU A 136 -6.89 -11.98 5.67
N VAL A 137 -5.64 -11.67 6.04
CA VAL A 137 -4.49 -12.53 5.72
C VAL A 137 -4.64 -13.91 6.37
N ASN A 138 -4.99 -13.98 7.65
CA ASN A 138 -5.29 -15.25 8.35
C ASN A 138 -6.41 -16.03 7.65
N LYS A 139 -7.46 -15.35 7.21
CA LYS A 139 -8.56 -15.96 6.46
C LYS A 139 -8.09 -16.55 5.12
N GLN A 140 -7.16 -15.91 4.41
CA GLN A 140 -6.60 -16.50 3.18
C GLN A 140 -5.79 -17.77 3.48
N ILE A 141 -4.97 -17.78 4.53
CA ILE A 141 -4.25 -18.99 4.97
C ILE A 141 -5.23 -20.13 5.22
N GLU A 142 -6.35 -19.88 5.92
CA GLU A 142 -7.38 -20.89 6.15
C GLU A 142 -8.06 -21.36 4.85
N ASN A 143 -8.31 -20.46 3.90
CA ASN A 143 -8.95 -20.81 2.63
C ASN A 143 -8.05 -21.72 1.79
N GLU A 144 -6.77 -21.39 1.66
CA GLU A 144 -5.81 -22.21 0.91
C GLU A 144 -5.65 -23.59 1.56
N ASN A 145 -5.60 -23.65 2.90
CA ASN A 145 -5.54 -24.90 3.64
C ASN A 145 -6.81 -25.78 3.50
N ARG A 146 -7.99 -25.17 3.28
CA ARG A 146 -9.26 -25.90 3.09
C ARG A 146 -9.48 -26.36 1.65
N GLY A 147 -8.94 -25.65 0.67
CA GLY A 147 -9.09 -25.95 -0.76
C GLY A 147 -8.32 -27.19 -1.22
N ASN A 148 -7.24 -27.55 -0.52
CA ASN A 148 -6.32 -28.60 -0.96
C ASN A 148 -6.56 -29.94 -0.23
N GLY A 149 -7.18 -30.89 -0.92
CA GLY A 149 -7.17 -32.29 -0.53
C GLY A 149 -5.75 -32.87 -0.60
N ARG A 150 -5.06 -32.92 0.55
CA ARG A 150 -3.80 -33.65 0.86
C ARG A 150 -2.81 -33.82 -0.32
N ASN A 151 -1.68 -33.08 -0.23
CA ASN A 151 -0.39 -33.29 -0.91
C ASN A 151 0.04 -32.33 -2.03
N VAL A 152 -0.46 -31.10 -2.07
CA VAL A 152 0.27 -30.01 -2.72
C VAL A 152 0.76 -29.06 -1.65
N VAL A 153 2.06 -28.81 -1.64
CA VAL A 153 2.66 -27.76 -0.83
C VAL A 153 2.19 -26.44 -1.43
N ASP A 154 1.28 -25.76 -0.75
CA ASP A 154 0.72 -24.52 -1.25
C ASP A 154 1.74 -23.37 -1.05
N GLU A 155 2.35 -22.94 -2.16
CA GLU A 155 3.30 -21.83 -2.18
C GLU A 155 2.64 -20.52 -1.75
N ASP A 156 1.33 -20.36 -2.01
CA ASP A 156 0.58 -19.16 -1.65
C ASP A 156 0.28 -19.14 -0.15
N ALA A 157 -0.13 -20.28 0.44
CA ALA A 157 -0.31 -20.38 1.89
C ALA A 157 0.98 -20.05 2.65
N ARG A 158 2.13 -20.59 2.20
CA ARG A 158 3.45 -20.26 2.77
C ARG A 158 3.80 -18.79 2.62
N THR A 159 3.41 -18.18 1.52
CA THR A 159 3.65 -16.76 1.27
C THR A 159 2.77 -15.90 2.17
N TYR A 160 1.50 -16.26 2.37
CA TYR A 160 0.64 -15.61 3.37
C TYR A 160 1.16 -15.79 4.79
N GLU A 161 1.71 -16.95 5.17
CA GLU A 161 2.34 -17.15 6.47
C GLU A 161 3.55 -16.23 6.67
N LYS A 162 4.40 -16.05 5.63
CA LYS A 162 5.51 -15.09 5.67
C LYS A 162 4.99 -13.67 5.85
N ILE A 163 3.97 -13.28 5.08
CA ILE A 163 3.32 -11.97 5.19
C ILE A 163 2.76 -11.79 6.59
N LEU A 164 2.09 -12.79 7.15
CA LEU A 164 1.54 -12.72 8.50
C LEU A 164 2.64 -12.48 9.53
N LYS A 165 3.78 -13.17 9.45
CA LYS A 165 4.95 -12.92 10.34
C LYS A 165 5.53 -11.51 10.19
N LEU A 166 5.43 -10.90 9.00
CA LEU A 166 5.83 -9.51 8.80
C LEU A 166 4.83 -8.52 9.44
N LEU A 167 3.53 -8.82 9.38
CA LEU A 167 2.46 -7.99 9.92
C LEU A 167 2.27 -8.13 11.44
N GLU A 168 2.46 -9.35 11.93
CA GLU A 168 2.47 -9.78 13.32
C GLU A 168 3.84 -10.40 13.61
N PRO A 169 4.88 -9.58 13.70
CA PRO A 169 6.11 -10.09 14.24
C PRO A 169 5.83 -10.61 15.65
N GLU A 170 6.21 -11.87 15.91
CA GLU A 170 6.27 -12.40 17.25
C GLU A 170 7.30 -11.58 18.03
N ASP A 171 6.82 -10.54 18.72
CA ASP A 171 7.65 -9.68 19.55
C ASP A 171 8.06 -10.46 20.82
N PRO A 172 9.29 -10.28 21.32
CA PRO A 172 9.62 -10.67 22.68
C PRO A 172 8.69 -9.93 23.65
N VAL A 173 8.28 -10.58 24.73
CA VAL A 173 7.48 -9.93 25.78
C VAL A 173 8.35 -8.86 26.45
N MET A 174 8.17 -7.60 26.07
CA MET A 174 8.89 -6.46 26.66
C MET A 174 8.07 -5.90 27.83
N GLU A 175 8.52 -6.16 29.06
CA GLU A 175 7.80 -5.76 30.28
C GLU A 175 8.04 -4.31 30.69
N ASP A 176 9.19 -3.73 30.30
CA ASP A 176 9.60 -2.38 30.69
C ASP A 176 10.42 -1.63 29.61
N LEU A 177 10.76 -0.37 29.89
CA LEU A 177 11.56 0.45 28.97
C LEU A 177 12.98 -0.11 28.80
N GLN A 178 13.53 -0.75 29.82
CA GLN A 178 14.88 -1.30 29.76
C GLN A 178 14.95 -2.44 28.74
N GLY A 179 13.93 -3.30 28.69
CA GLY A 179 13.79 -4.34 27.67
C GLY A 179 13.60 -3.78 26.26
N VAL A 180 12.87 -2.67 26.12
CA VAL A 180 12.75 -1.97 24.83
C VAL A 180 14.10 -1.40 24.39
N MET A 181 14.88 -0.84 25.31
CA MET A 181 16.19 -0.25 24.99
C MET A 181 17.24 -1.31 24.67
N SER A 182 17.31 -2.40 25.45
CA SER A 182 18.23 -3.51 25.16
C SER A 182 17.93 -4.15 23.81
N PHE A 183 16.65 -4.26 23.43
CA PHE A 183 16.25 -4.76 22.11
C PHE A 183 16.69 -3.84 20.98
N ILE A 184 16.57 -2.52 21.16
CA ILE A 184 17.05 -1.53 20.18
C ILE A 184 18.58 -1.59 20.07
N GLU A 185 19.30 -1.74 21.18
CA GLU A 185 20.77 -1.86 21.22
C GLU A 185 21.25 -3.14 20.52
N GLU A 186 20.64 -4.29 20.83
CA GLU A 186 20.97 -5.58 20.21
C GLU A 186 20.67 -5.60 18.69
N LEU A 187 19.57 -4.95 18.28
CA LEU A 187 19.23 -4.73 16.87
C LEU A 187 20.20 -3.79 16.17
N ALA A 188 20.66 -2.72 16.83
CA ALA A 188 21.63 -1.78 16.27
C ALA A 188 22.96 -2.45 15.90
N GLU A 189 23.35 -3.47 16.67
CA GLU A 189 24.60 -4.20 16.48
C GLU A 189 24.53 -5.23 15.33
N HIS A 190 23.33 -5.71 14.99
CA HIS A 190 23.11 -6.79 14.01
C HIS A 190 22.26 -6.40 12.79
N ALA A 191 21.79 -5.15 12.70
CA ALA A 191 20.92 -4.71 11.60
C ALA A 191 21.72 -4.59 10.28
N PRO A 192 21.21 -5.16 9.17
CA PRO A 192 21.76 -4.89 7.84
C PRO A 192 21.62 -3.40 7.48
N GLU A 193 22.56 -2.88 6.68
CA GLU A 193 22.57 -1.47 6.23
C GLU A 193 21.21 -1.06 5.66
N GLY A 194 20.64 0.04 6.17
CA GLY A 194 19.36 0.62 5.73
C GLY A 194 18.11 0.14 6.48
N ALA A 195 18.16 -0.95 7.24
CA ALA A 195 17.00 -1.48 7.98
C ALA A 195 16.81 -0.86 9.39
N TYR A 196 17.77 -0.06 9.85
CA TYR A 196 17.82 0.48 11.19
C TYR A 196 16.60 1.36 11.53
N ILE A 197 16.21 2.25 10.62
CA ILE A 197 15.13 3.22 10.83
C ILE A 197 13.75 2.54 10.97
N GLU A 198 13.49 1.53 10.16
CA GLU A 198 12.25 0.77 10.19
C GLU A 198 12.11 -0.04 11.50
N ASN A 199 13.22 -0.62 11.95
CA ASN A 199 13.29 -1.36 13.21
C ASN A 199 13.15 -0.43 14.44
N CYS A 200 13.73 0.77 14.40
CA CYS A 200 13.51 1.79 15.44
C CYS A 200 12.06 2.29 15.47
N ALA A 201 11.45 2.52 14.30
CA ALA A 201 10.04 2.90 14.21
C ALA A 201 9.12 1.78 14.75
N ARG A 202 9.51 0.52 14.56
CA ARG A 202 8.81 -0.65 15.10
C ARG A 202 8.93 -0.74 16.62
N ALA A 203 10.12 -0.58 17.19
CA ALA A 203 10.31 -0.53 18.64
C ALA A 203 9.52 0.63 19.28
N GLN A 204 9.46 1.79 18.60
CA GLN A 204 8.68 2.94 19.07
C GLN A 204 7.17 2.67 19.06
N ARG A 205 6.64 1.94 18.07
CA ARG A 205 5.23 1.52 18.02
C ARG A 205 4.89 0.53 19.15
N ILE A 206 5.78 -0.41 19.46
CA ILE A 206 5.64 -1.37 20.57
C ILE A 206 5.59 -0.61 21.90
N TRP A 207 6.47 0.36 22.09
CA TRP A 207 6.46 1.22 23.28
C TRP A 207 5.18 2.07 23.41
N MET A 208 4.67 2.62 22.30
CA MET A 208 3.40 3.36 22.33
C MET A 208 2.21 2.46 22.68
N ARG A 209 2.24 1.17 22.32
CA ARG A 209 1.23 0.20 22.77
C ARG A 209 1.38 -0.13 24.26
N LEU A 210 2.60 -0.24 24.76
CA LEU A 210 2.87 -0.38 26.20
C LEU A 210 2.37 0.84 26.99
N LYS A 211 2.46 2.06 26.45
CA LYS A 211 1.96 3.31 27.04
C LYS A 211 0.45 3.31 27.29
N ASP A 212 -0.34 2.69 26.39
CA ASP A 212 -1.79 2.56 26.56
C ASP A 212 -2.17 1.53 27.64
N VAL A 213 -1.33 0.52 27.87
CA VAL A 213 -1.51 -0.48 28.93
C VAL A 213 -0.98 0.01 30.30
N THR A 214 0.03 0.89 30.30
CA THR A 214 0.75 1.36 31.50
C THR A 214 0.35 2.76 31.97
N SER A 215 -0.93 3.13 31.85
CA SER A 215 -1.49 4.43 32.26
C SER A 215 -1.20 4.86 33.71
N LYS A 216 -0.60 3.98 34.54
CA LYS A 216 -0.15 4.22 35.92
C LYS A 216 1.31 4.69 36.07
N VAL A 217 2.13 4.74 35.03
CA VAL A 217 3.56 5.13 35.15
C VAL A 217 3.70 6.66 35.34
N ASN A 218 4.46 7.06 36.36
CA ASN A 218 4.64 8.44 36.87
C ASN A 218 5.29 9.38 35.83
N GLU A 219 4.84 10.63 35.76
CA GLU A 219 5.30 11.70 34.84
C GLU A 219 6.82 11.94 34.86
N ARG A 220 7.49 11.70 35.99
CA ARG A 220 8.97 11.76 36.09
C ARG A 220 9.66 10.72 35.23
N GLU A 221 9.16 9.50 35.27
CA GLU A 221 9.68 8.36 34.52
C GLU A 221 9.45 8.58 33.02
N ARG A 222 8.28 9.12 32.65
CA ARG A 222 7.98 9.56 31.27
C ARG A 222 8.97 10.59 30.73
N ARG A 223 9.44 11.53 31.57
CA ARG A 223 10.41 12.55 31.16
C ARG A 223 11.80 11.97 30.98
N ARG A 224 12.22 11.08 31.88
CA ARG A 224 13.51 10.37 31.79
C ARG A 224 13.58 9.53 30.51
N ASN A 225 12.51 8.80 30.21
CA ASN A 225 12.44 7.89 29.06
C ASN A 225 12.46 8.64 27.72
N ARG A 226 11.74 9.77 27.63
CA ARG A 226 11.80 10.66 26.44
C ARG A 226 13.18 11.23 26.19
N ARG A 227 13.96 11.46 27.24
CA ARG A 227 15.32 11.95 27.14
C ARG A 227 16.25 10.89 26.56
N HIS A 228 16.18 9.68 27.08
CA HIS A 228 17.05 8.57 26.66
C HIS A 228 16.79 8.14 25.22
N LEU A 229 15.52 8.04 24.82
CA LEU A 229 15.15 7.74 23.42
C LEU A 229 15.69 8.81 22.46
N ARG A 230 15.65 10.08 22.86
CA ARG A 230 16.18 11.18 22.06
C ARG A 230 17.71 11.14 21.96
N GLU A 231 18.39 10.74 23.03
CA GLU A 231 19.85 10.55 23.04
C GLU A 231 20.26 9.42 22.09
N LEU A 232 19.62 8.25 22.19
CA LEU A 232 19.87 7.09 21.30
C LEU A 232 19.62 7.39 19.81
N LEU A 233 18.54 8.11 19.49
CA LEU A 233 18.25 8.52 18.10
C LEU A 233 19.28 9.53 17.57
N ASN A 234 19.94 10.30 18.43
CA ASN A 234 20.98 11.23 18.00
C ASN A 234 22.31 10.53 17.73
N ASP A 235 22.56 9.39 18.39
CA ASP A 235 23.78 8.58 18.24
C ASP A 235 23.67 7.57 17.08
N ALA A 236 22.50 7.44 16.46
CA ALA A 236 22.26 6.58 15.31
C ALA A 236 23.08 7.04 14.07
N PRO A 237 23.59 6.09 13.25
CA PRO A 237 24.43 6.41 12.09
C PRO A 237 23.76 7.36 11.07
N ASP A 238 22.42 7.38 11.01
CA ASP A 238 21.63 8.24 10.10
C ASP A 238 20.90 9.41 10.82
N ALA A 239 21.45 9.94 11.90
CA ALA A 239 20.87 11.01 12.73
C ALA A 239 20.40 12.28 11.99
N ALA A 240 20.89 12.54 10.78
CA ALA A 240 20.44 13.64 9.94
C ALA A 240 19.03 13.43 9.34
N GLN A 241 18.66 12.18 8.98
CA GLN A 241 17.32 11.84 8.48
C GLN A 241 16.27 11.84 9.60
N LEU A 242 16.69 11.61 10.85
CA LEU A 242 15.84 11.53 12.04
C LEU A 242 15.25 12.87 12.51
N ARG A 243 15.77 14.01 12.05
CA ARG A 243 15.21 15.34 12.41
C ARG A 243 13.87 15.64 11.75
N GLY A 244 13.53 14.94 10.66
CA GLY A 244 12.27 15.12 9.92
C GLY A 244 11.05 14.41 10.51
N LEU A 245 11.26 13.46 11.44
CA LEU A 245 10.20 12.65 12.06
C LEU A 245 9.66 13.23 13.40
N ASN A 246 10.22 14.37 13.85
CA ASN A 246 9.75 15.10 15.04
C ASN A 246 8.75 16.24 14.71
N GLY A 247 8.22 16.27 13.48
CA GLY A 247 7.14 17.16 13.06
C GLY A 247 5.77 16.53 13.27
#